data_AF-A0A3N7GZU3-F1
#
_entry.id   AF-A0A3N7GZU3-F1
#
_cell.length_a   1.000
_cell.length_b   1.000
_cell.length_c   1.000
_cell.angle_alpha   90.00
_cell.angle_beta   90.00
_cell.angle_gamma   90.00
#
_symmetry.space_group_name_H-M   'P 1'
#
loop_
_entity.id
_entity.type
_entity.pdbx_description
1 polymer ?
#
loop_
_entity_poly.entity_id
_entity_poly.type
_entity_poly.pdbx_seq_one_letter_code
_entity_poly.pdbx_strand_id
1 'polypeptide(L)'
;MKRQILVIIVTVLISIFFIFMKKLYSIIGIAACAFANAQVYDIVSYTQPTDLSNNGIAVGNAFGVMHFMWTAENGPKNIGESASDYISGNIIISADGTVISGSMNNPDNG
;
A
#
# COMPACT_ATOMS: atom_id res chain seq x y z
N MET A 1 47.56 -35.31 -10.52
CA MET A 1 46.89 -35.33 -9.20
C MET A 1 46.40 -33.95 -8.75
N LYS A 2 47.24 -32.89 -8.68
CA LYS A 2 46.85 -31.56 -8.16
C LYS A 2 45.70 -30.85 -8.93
N ARG A 3 45.67 -30.90 -10.26
CA ARG A 3 44.57 -30.31 -11.07
C ARG A 3 43.21 -30.98 -10.82
N GLN A 4 43.19 -32.31 -10.69
CA GLN A 4 41.97 -33.07 -10.41
C GLN A 4 41.38 -32.69 -9.05
N ILE A 5 42.23 -32.53 -8.02
CA ILE A 5 41.82 -32.09 -6.68
C ILE A 5 41.23 -30.66 -6.73
N LEU A 6 41.87 -29.74 -7.47
CA LEU A 6 41.38 -28.37 -7.59
C LEU A 6 40.00 -28.29 -8.25
N VAL A 7 39.78 -29.05 -9.33
CA VAL A 7 38.48 -29.10 -10.03
C VAL A 7 37.37 -29.62 -9.12
N ILE A 8 37.66 -30.66 -8.32
CA ILE A 8 36.70 -31.19 -7.34
C ILE A 8 36.35 -30.14 -6.30
N ILE A 9 37.35 -29.45 -5.74
CA ILE A 9 37.12 -28.39 -4.73
C ILE A 9 36.24 -27.27 -5.28
N VAL A 10 36.55 -26.76 -6.48
CA VAL A 10 35.78 -25.69 -7.12
C VAL A 10 34.33 -26.13 -7.39
N THR A 11 34.13 -27.36 -7.88
CA THR A 11 32.80 -27.89 -8.18
C THR A 11 31.96 -28.08 -6.91
N VAL A 12 32.57 -28.55 -5.82
CA VAL A 12 31.93 -28.68 -4.52
C VAL A 12 31.56 -27.31 -3.95
N LEU A 13 32.46 -26.32 -4.02
CA LEU A 13 32.19 -24.96 -3.54
C LEU A 13 31.03 -24.28 -4.30
N ILE A 14 30.99 -24.41 -5.63
CA ILE A 14 29.90 -23.88 -6.45
C ILE A 14 28.58 -24.56 -6.08
N SER A 15 28.60 -25.88 -5.89
CA SER A 15 27.41 -26.64 -5.50
C SER A 15 26.88 -26.20 -4.12
N ILE A 16 27.78 -26.00 -3.15
CA ILE A 16 27.43 -25.50 -1.81
C ILE A 16 26.83 -24.08 -1.90
N PHE A 17 27.42 -23.21 -2.72
CA PHE A 17 26.92 -21.84 -2.93
C PHE A 17 25.47 -21.85 -3.47
N PHE A 18 25.18 -22.65 -4.50
CA PHE A 18 23.81 -22.74 -5.03
C PHE A 18 22.82 -23.35 -4.04
N ILE A 19 23.24 -24.32 -3.23
CA ILE A 19 22.40 -24.89 -2.16
C ILE A 19 22.07 -23.82 -1.12
N PHE A 20 23.06 -23.01 -0.72
CA PHE A 20 22.86 -21.92 0.23
C PHE A 20 21.92 -20.85 -0.35
N MET A 21 22.13 -20.42 -1.60
CA MET A 21 21.29 -19.42 -2.26
C MET A 21 19.83 -19.89 -2.36
N LYS A 22 19.59 -21.16 -2.74
CA LYS A 22 18.23 -21.71 -2.80
C LYS A 22 17.53 -21.65 -1.43
N LYS A 23 18.22 -22.03 -0.36
CA LYS A 23 17.68 -21.94 1.01
C LYS A 23 17.39 -20.49 1.40
N LEU A 24 18.28 -19.56 1.05
CA LEU A 24 18.10 -18.13 1.35
C LEU A 24 16.83 -17.58 0.67
N TYR A 25 16.63 -17.86 -0.62
CA TYR A 25 15.43 -17.41 -1.33
C TYR A 25 14.16 -18.03 -0.76
N SER A 26 14.18 -19.32 -0.40
CA SER A 26 13.04 -19.96 0.25
C SER A 26 12.71 -19.33 1.61
N ILE A 27 13.72 -19.01 2.42
CA ILE A 27 13.52 -18.36 3.73
C ILE A 27 12.95 -16.96 3.55
N ILE A 28 13.48 -16.16 2.62
CA ILE A 28 12.96 -14.82 2.33
C ILE A 28 11.50 -14.89 1.85
N GLY A 29 11.18 -15.84 0.97
CA GLY A 29 9.81 -16.05 0.50
C GLY A 29 8.84 -16.43 1.62
N ILE A 30 9.24 -17.37 2.49
CA ILE A 30 8.42 -17.77 3.65
C ILE A 30 8.25 -16.61 4.63
N ALA A 31 9.33 -15.86 4.91
CA ALA A 31 9.26 -14.70 5.79
C ALA A 31 8.31 -13.62 5.22
N ALA A 32 8.43 -13.30 3.93
CA ALA A 32 7.53 -12.35 3.27
C ALA A 32 6.06 -12.73 3.44
N CYS A 33 5.71 -14.01 3.27
CA CYS A 33 4.35 -14.49 3.49
C CYS A 33 3.94 -14.49 4.97
N ALA A 34 4.84 -14.87 5.89
CA ALA A 34 4.54 -14.92 7.32
C ALA A 34 4.28 -13.53 7.92
N PHE A 35 4.82 -12.47 7.31
CA PHE A 35 4.60 -11.08 7.71
C PHE A 35 3.58 -10.34 6.84
N ALA A 36 3.08 -10.97 5.76
CA ALA A 36 2.02 -10.41 4.94
C ALA A 36 0.69 -10.49 5.70
N ASN A 37 0.37 -9.41 6.42
CA ASN A 37 -0.94 -9.25 7.03
C ASN A 37 -1.84 -8.49 6.05
N ALA A 38 -2.83 -9.18 5.48
CA ALA A 38 -3.94 -8.51 4.80
C ALA A 38 -4.94 -8.06 5.87
N GLN A 39 -5.15 -6.75 6.00
CA GLN A 39 -6.17 -6.19 6.87
C GLN A 39 -7.32 -5.67 6.01
N VAL A 40 -8.55 -5.94 6.42
CA VAL A 40 -9.76 -5.44 5.77
C VAL A 40 -10.55 -4.66 6.82
N TYR A 41 -10.80 -3.39 6.51
CA TYR A 41 -11.59 -2.50 7.35
C TYR A 41 -12.87 -2.12 6.63
N ASP A 42 -13.99 -2.16 7.35
CA ASP A 42 -15.21 -1.51 6.91
C ASP A 42 -15.09 -0.02 7.24
N ILE A 43 -15.01 0.81 6.20
CA ILE A 43 -14.73 2.25 6.34
C ILE A 43 -16.04 2.96 6.70
N VAL A 44 -17.08 2.78 5.87
CA VAL A 44 -18.50 3.12 6.08
C VAL A 44 -19.30 2.79 4.82
N SER A 45 -20.61 2.59 4.94
CA SER A 45 -21.54 2.42 3.80
C SER A 45 -21.47 3.59 2.81
N TYR A 46 -21.62 3.30 1.51
CA TYR A 46 -21.67 4.28 0.41
C TYR A 46 -20.42 5.15 0.24
N THR A 47 -19.27 4.65 0.70
CA THR A 47 -17.98 5.28 0.47
C THR A 47 -17.24 4.66 -0.71
N GLN A 48 -16.47 5.49 -1.39
CA GLN A 48 -15.59 5.15 -2.49
C GLN A 48 -14.19 5.66 -2.16
N PRO A 49 -13.36 4.83 -1.49
CA PRO A 49 -11.95 5.14 -1.30
C PRO A 49 -11.27 5.27 -2.66
N THR A 50 -10.51 6.35 -2.85
CA THR A 50 -9.79 6.61 -4.11
C THR A 50 -8.28 6.51 -3.95
N ASP A 51 -7.76 6.65 -2.73
CA ASP A 51 -6.32 6.55 -2.46
C ASP A 51 -6.01 6.17 -1.00
N LEU A 52 -4.78 5.68 -0.75
CA LEU A 52 -4.31 5.17 0.55
C LEU A 52 -2.83 5.52 0.77
N SER A 53 -2.52 6.14 1.91
CA SER A 53 -1.13 6.40 2.32
C SER A 53 -0.44 5.16 2.92
N ASN A 54 0.90 5.17 2.99
CA ASN A 54 1.69 4.09 3.60
C ASN A 54 1.43 3.94 5.11
N ASN A 55 0.87 4.98 5.73
CA ASN A 55 0.55 5.00 7.16
C ASN A 55 -0.89 4.56 7.45
N GLY A 56 -1.63 4.07 6.44
CA GLY A 56 -2.98 3.53 6.62
C GLY A 56 -4.10 4.57 6.68
N ILE A 57 -3.84 5.81 6.24
CA ILE A 57 -4.87 6.83 6.07
C ILE A 57 -5.49 6.68 4.67
N ALA A 58 -6.78 6.36 4.62
CA ALA A 58 -7.54 6.27 3.38
C ALA A 58 -8.27 7.59 3.11
N VAL A 59 -8.39 7.97 1.83
CA VAL A 59 -9.19 9.12 1.40
C VAL A 59 -10.17 8.70 0.32
N GLY A 60 -11.28 9.41 0.20
CA GLY A 60 -12.26 9.09 -0.81
C GLY A 60 -13.47 10.02 -0.81
N ASN A 61 -14.48 9.59 -1.54
CA ASN A 61 -15.77 10.26 -1.63
C ASN A 61 -16.87 9.43 -0.96
N ALA A 62 -17.83 10.10 -0.32
CA ALA A 62 -19.06 9.52 0.17
C ALA A 62 -20.27 10.18 -0.52
N PHE A 63 -21.20 9.36 -1.00
CA PHE A 63 -22.46 9.79 -1.62
C PHE A 63 -22.35 10.73 -2.84
N GLY A 64 -21.15 10.90 -3.40
CA GLY A 64 -20.89 11.86 -4.48
C GLY A 64 -20.77 13.30 -4.02
N VAL A 65 -20.91 13.62 -2.73
CA VAL A 65 -21.08 15.01 -2.24
C VAL A 65 -20.11 15.38 -1.11
N MET A 66 -19.39 14.40 -0.56
CA MET A 66 -18.48 14.61 0.57
C MET A 66 -17.13 13.93 0.32
N HIS A 67 -16.05 14.64 0.57
CA HIS A 67 -14.73 14.07 0.74
C HIS A 67 -14.53 13.63 2.18
N PHE A 68 -13.96 12.43 2.36
CA PHE A 68 -13.62 11.91 3.67
C PHE A 68 -12.16 11.49 3.74
N MET A 69 -11.62 11.53 4.95
CA MET A 69 -10.44 10.76 5.35
C MET A 69 -10.87 9.70 6.36
N TRP A 70 -10.19 8.56 6.40
CA TRP A 70 -10.44 7.51 7.38
C TRP A 70 -9.12 7.02 7.97
N THR A 71 -9.15 6.72 9.27
CA THR A 71 -8.05 6.05 9.98
C THR A 71 -8.60 4.93 10.84
N ALA A 72 -7.81 3.89 11.08
CA ALA A 72 -8.23 2.77 11.92
C ALA A 72 -8.56 3.19 13.37
N GLU A 73 -7.87 4.20 13.89
CA GLU A 73 -8.04 4.69 15.25
C GLU A 73 -9.29 5.57 15.40
N ASN A 74 -9.52 6.50 14.48
CA ASN A 74 -10.54 7.54 14.62
C ASN A 74 -11.77 7.33 13.72
N GLY A 75 -11.74 6.35 12.82
CA GLY A 75 -12.79 6.13 11.84
C GLY A 75 -12.85 7.23 10.75
N PRO A 76 -14.00 7.39 10.08
CA PRO A 76 -14.18 8.35 9.00
C PRO A 76 -14.35 9.77 9.54
N LYS A 77 -13.80 10.75 8.82
CA LYS A 77 -13.90 12.18 9.09
C LYS A 77 -14.18 12.93 7.79
N ASN A 78 -15.16 13.82 7.81
CA ASN A 78 -15.45 14.75 6.73
C ASN A 78 -14.31 15.79 6.61
N ILE A 79 -13.80 15.99 5.39
CA ILE A 79 -12.73 16.95 5.07
C ILE A 79 -13.11 17.93 3.96
N GLY A 80 -14.36 17.90 3.50
CA GLY A 80 -14.88 18.80 2.49
C GLY A 80 -16.23 18.31 1.99
N GLU A 81 -17.19 19.22 1.82
CA GLU A 81 -18.55 18.89 1.41
C GLU A 81 -19.06 19.93 0.41
N SER A 82 -19.75 19.46 -0.61
CA SER A 82 -20.43 20.33 -1.58
C SER A 82 -21.90 20.44 -1.20
N ALA A 83 -22.38 21.67 -0.98
CA ALA A 83 -23.73 21.93 -0.49
C ALA A 83 -24.81 21.85 -1.59
N SER A 84 -24.45 22.05 -2.85
CA SER A 84 -25.40 22.18 -3.96
C SER A 84 -25.15 21.25 -5.15
N ASP A 85 -23.95 20.69 -5.28
CA ASP A 85 -23.53 19.90 -6.45
C ASP A 85 -22.79 18.62 -6.07
N TYR A 86 -22.63 17.71 -7.03
CA TYR A 86 -21.73 16.58 -6.90
C TYR A 86 -20.26 17.04 -6.94
N ILE A 87 -19.45 16.45 -6.07
CA ILE A 87 -18.01 16.59 -6.15
C ILE A 87 -17.51 15.84 -7.39
N SER A 88 -16.79 16.55 -8.25
CA SER A 88 -16.10 15.95 -9.39
C SER A 88 -14.65 15.62 -9.07
N GLY A 89 -14.20 14.45 -9.49
CA GLY A 89 -12.79 14.05 -9.42
C GLY A 89 -12.47 13.15 -8.23
N ASN A 90 -11.27 12.56 -8.28
CA ASN A 90 -10.73 11.75 -7.20
C ASN A 90 -9.90 12.62 -6.25
N ILE A 91 -9.94 12.25 -4.98
CA ILE A 91 -9.02 12.79 -3.97
C ILE A 91 -7.83 11.85 -3.83
N ILE A 92 -6.65 12.43 -3.66
CA ILE A 92 -5.39 11.68 -3.52
C ILE A 92 -4.67 12.12 -2.26
N ILE A 93 -3.84 11.23 -1.71
CA ILE A 93 -3.07 11.47 -0.50
C ILE A 93 -1.59 11.17 -0.74
N SER A 94 -0.71 12.00 -0.18
CA SER A 94 0.73 11.74 -0.22
C SER A 94 1.08 10.43 0.51
N ALA A 95 2.18 9.80 0.11
CA ALA A 95 2.59 8.52 0.68
C ALA A 95 2.80 8.57 2.21
N ASP A 96 3.23 9.71 2.74
CA ASP A 96 3.41 9.96 4.18
C ASP A 96 2.12 10.36 4.90
N GLY A 97 1.02 10.54 4.18
CA GLY A 97 -0.29 10.88 4.73
C GLY A 97 -0.46 12.34 5.16
N THR A 98 0.48 13.22 4.83
CA THR A 98 0.48 14.61 5.34
C THR A 98 -0.26 15.61 4.44
N VAL A 99 -0.39 15.30 3.15
CA VAL A 99 -1.01 16.18 2.16
C VAL A 99 -2.12 15.44 1.45
N ILE A 100 -3.30 16.06 1.41
CA ILE A 100 -4.46 15.58 0.65
C ILE A 100 -4.75 16.61 -0.43
N SER A 101 -4.93 16.16 -1.67
CA SER A 101 -5.26 17.01 -2.81
C SER A 101 -6.51 16.51 -3.51
N GLY A 102 -7.37 17.43 -3.90
CA GLY A 102 -8.59 17.13 -4.64
C GLY A 102 -9.18 18.40 -5.24
N SER A 103 -10.30 18.26 -5.93
CA SER A 103 -11.05 19.35 -6.53
C SER A 103 -12.50 19.32 -6.06
N MET A 104 -13.08 20.50 -5.85
CA MET A 104 -14.51 20.66 -5.63
C MET A 104 -14.95 21.99 -6.23
N ASN A 105 -16.20 22.07 -6.66
CA ASN A 105 -16.79 23.33 -7.10
C ASN A 105 -16.77 24.32 -5.93
N ASN A 106 -16.50 25.58 -6.24
CA ASN A 106 -16.50 26.59 -5.20
C ASN A 106 -17.97 26.90 -4.85
N PRO A 107 -18.40 26.70 -3.59
CA PRO A 107 -19.79 26.92 -3.20
C PRO A 107 -20.29 28.35 -3.45
N ASP A 108 -19.38 29.32 -3.58
CA ASP A 108 -19.75 30.73 -3.80
C ASP A 108 -20.02 31.06 -5.28
N ASN A 109 -19.46 30.32 -6.24
CA ASN A 109 -19.54 30.71 -7.66
C ASN A 109 -19.55 29.58 -8.70
N GLY A 110 -19.59 28.32 -8.28
CA GLY A 110 -19.66 27.16 -9.18
C GLY A 110 -18.35 26.91 -9.90
#